data_AF-A0A376ESH7-F1
#
_entry.id   AF-A0A376ESH7-F1
#
_cell.length_a   1.000
_cell.length_b   1.000
_cell.length_c   1.000
_cell.angle_alpha   90.00
_cell.angle_beta   90.00
_cell.angle_gamma   90.00
#
_symmetry.space_group_name_H-M   'P 1'
#
loop_
_entity.id
_entity.type
_entity.pdbx_description
1 polymer ?
#
loop_
_entity_poly.entity_id
_entity_poly.type
_entity_poly.pdbx_seq_one_letter_code
_entity_poly.pdbx_strand_id
1 'polypeptide(L)'
;MGSTRYDMDARFDRARKEGYGSKSAGEIFTQNAKRMAHESMNPKGISFRESRDSSVHPNSVPIILGLDVTGSMGHIPHELIKEGLP
;
A
#
# COMPACT_ATOMS: atom_id res chain seq x y z
N MET A 1 -6.25 19.01 14.58
CA MET A 1 -6.26 17.59 14.18
C MET A 1 -6.45 17.55 12.67
N GLY A 2 -5.51 16.95 11.95
CA GLY A 2 -5.31 17.15 10.52
C GLY A 2 -6.46 16.60 9.68
N SER A 3 -7.23 17.50 9.05
CA SER A 3 -8.04 17.16 7.90
C SER A 3 -7.15 17.24 6.66
N THR A 4 -6.45 16.17 6.33
CA THR A 4 -5.87 16.04 4.98
C THR A 4 -7.03 15.78 4.03
N ARG A 5 -7.46 16.82 3.31
CA ARG A 5 -8.30 16.62 2.12
C ARG A 5 -7.46 15.84 1.11
N TYR A 6 -7.97 14.72 0.66
CA TYR A 6 -7.31 13.90 -0.34
C TYR A 6 -7.37 14.62 -1.69
N ASP A 7 -6.19 14.79 -2.31
CA ASP A 7 -6.01 15.50 -3.57
C ASP A 7 -5.73 14.49 -4.69
N MET A 8 -6.71 14.36 -5.60
CA MET A 8 -6.65 13.48 -6.75
C MET A 8 -5.58 13.91 -7.76
N ASP A 9 -5.34 15.21 -7.91
CA ASP A 9 -4.38 15.75 -8.87
C ASP A 9 -2.95 15.49 -8.39
N ALA A 10 -2.69 15.72 -7.10
CA ALA A 10 -1.41 15.36 -6.46
C ALA A 10 -1.08 13.85 -6.59
N ARG A 11 -2.10 12.98 -6.67
CA ARG A 11 -1.94 11.56 -6.97
C ARG A 11 -1.49 11.34 -8.42
N PHE A 12 -2.23 11.88 -9.39
CA PHE A 12 -1.90 11.68 -10.80
C PHE A 12 -0.51 12.24 -11.13
N ASP A 13 -0.13 13.36 -10.52
CA ASP A 13 1.20 13.94 -10.65
C ASP A 13 2.30 13.04 -10.08
N ARG A 14 2.09 12.41 -8.92
CA ARG A 14 3.03 11.42 -8.38
C ARG A 14 3.16 10.21 -9.29
N ALA A 15 2.05 9.61 -9.72
CA ALA A 15 2.07 8.43 -10.58
C ALA A 15 2.77 8.72 -11.92
N ARG A 16 2.55 9.92 -12.48
CA ARG A 16 3.21 10.40 -13.71
C ARG A 16 4.70 10.68 -13.48
N LYS A 17 5.07 11.36 -12.39
CA LYS A 17 6.46 11.67 -12.03
C LYS A 17 7.28 10.42 -11.81
N GLU A 18 6.71 9.42 -11.13
CA GLU A 18 7.37 8.13 -10.89
C GLU A 18 7.33 7.20 -12.12
N GLY A 19 6.59 7.57 -13.16
CA GLY A 19 6.52 6.84 -14.43
C GLY A 19 5.85 5.48 -14.31
N TYR A 20 4.93 5.30 -13.35
CA TYR A 20 4.27 4.00 -13.13
C TYR A 20 3.44 3.56 -14.33
N GLY A 21 2.93 4.49 -15.14
CA GLY A 21 2.19 4.18 -16.36
C GLY A 21 2.98 3.37 -17.38
N SER A 22 4.28 3.66 -17.56
CA SER A 22 5.16 3.02 -18.54
C SER A 22 5.97 1.84 -17.99
N LYS A 23 6.09 1.71 -16.67
CA LYS A 23 6.81 0.62 -16.02
C LYS A 23 5.97 -0.67 -15.98
N SER A 24 6.65 -1.81 -16.11
CA SER A 24 6.07 -3.12 -15.88
C SER A 24 5.87 -3.39 -14.37
N ALA A 25 4.99 -4.34 -14.02
CA ALA A 25 4.77 -4.73 -12.63
C ALA A 25 6.07 -5.16 -11.91
N GLY A 26 7.00 -5.83 -12.61
CA GLY A 26 8.29 -6.24 -12.04
C GLY A 26 9.22 -5.06 -11.72
N GLU A 27 9.14 -3.97 -12.50
CA GLU A 27 9.91 -2.74 -12.26
C GLU A 27 9.32 -1.88 -11.15
N ILE A 28 8.00 -1.96 -10.94
CA ILE A 28 7.29 -1.28 -9.85
C ILE A 28 7.51 -2.05 -8.54
N PHE A 29 7.27 -3.36 -8.54
CA PHE A 29 7.37 -4.23 -7.37
C PHE A 29 8.77 -4.86 -7.22
N THR A 30 9.78 -4.01 -7.07
CA THR A 30 11.21 -4.43 -6.99
C THR A 30 11.50 -5.42 -5.86
N GLN A 31 10.69 -5.43 -4.79
CA GLN A 31 10.85 -6.36 -3.67
C GLN A 31 10.53 -7.81 -4.05
N ASN A 32 9.67 -8.03 -5.04
CA ASN A 32 9.37 -9.36 -5.56
C ASN A 32 10.64 -9.98 -6.20
N ALA A 33 11.37 -9.20 -7.01
CA ALA A 33 12.64 -9.62 -7.58
C ALA A 33 13.71 -9.94 -6.52
N LYS A 34 13.71 -9.20 -5.40
CA LYS A 34 14.63 -9.42 -4.27
C LYS A 34 14.19 -10.56 -3.34
N ARG A 35 12.98 -11.11 -3.50
CA ARG A 35 12.36 -12.12 -2.63
C ARG A 35 12.46 -11.77 -1.14
N MET A 36 12.39 -10.48 -0.83
CA MET A 36 12.59 -9.96 0.52
C MET A 36 11.58 -8.84 0.78
N ALA A 37 10.97 -8.85 1.97
CA ALA A 37 10.15 -7.73 2.40
C ALA A 37 11.02 -6.50 2.65
N HIS A 38 10.51 -5.31 2.31
CA HIS A 38 11.17 -4.06 2.68
C HIS A 38 11.30 -3.96 4.20
N GLU A 39 12.38 -3.38 4.70
CA GLU A 39 12.70 -3.34 6.13
C GLU A 39 11.57 -2.72 6.97
N SER A 40 10.96 -1.64 6.47
CA SER A 40 9.82 -0.98 7.13
C SER A 40 8.52 -1.78 7.12
N MET A 41 8.43 -2.83 6.31
CA MET A 41 7.26 -3.69 6.16
C MET A 41 7.51 -5.12 6.64
N ASN A 42 8.68 -5.40 7.22
CA ASN A 42 9.01 -6.73 7.72
C ASN A 42 8.29 -7.00 9.05
N PRO A 43 7.35 -7.95 9.13
CA PRO A 43 6.61 -8.22 10.36
C PRO A 43 7.42 -9.00 11.39
N LYS A 44 8.64 -9.45 11.05
CA LYS A 44 9.48 -10.23 11.94
C LYS A 44 9.88 -9.41 13.17
N GLY A 45 9.43 -9.84 14.34
CA GLY A 45 9.71 -9.16 15.61
C GLY A 45 8.64 -8.15 16.04
N ILE A 46 7.56 -7.98 15.28
CA ILE A 46 6.41 -7.20 15.73
C ILE A 46 5.66 -7.99 16.80
N SER A 47 5.73 -7.52 18.05
CA SER A 47 5.07 -8.16 19.20
C SER A 47 3.61 -7.74 19.39
N PHE A 48 3.21 -6.60 18.83
CA PHE A 48 1.85 -6.07 18.93
C PHE A 48 1.40 -5.50 17.58
N ARG A 49 0.18 -5.86 17.16
CA ARG A 49 -0.49 -5.24 16.01
C ARG A 49 -1.37 -4.11 16.51
N GLU A 50 -1.33 -2.97 15.84
CA GLU A 50 -2.02 -1.77 16.29
C GLU A 50 -3.53 -1.85 15.97
N SER A 51 -4.30 -2.27 16.97
CA SER A 51 -5.75 -2.13 17.02
C SER A 51 -6.07 -1.77 18.46
N ARG A 52 -6.21 -0.47 18.74
CA ARG A 52 -6.31 0.07 20.11
C ARG A 52 -7.58 0.89 20.24
N ASP A 53 -8.30 0.63 21.31
CA ASP A 53 -9.49 1.40 21.67
C ASP A 53 -9.12 2.85 21.94
N SER A 54 -9.97 3.74 21.47
CA SER A 54 -9.86 5.19 21.67
C SER A 54 -11.21 5.74 22.12
N SER A 55 -11.23 6.97 22.62
CA SER A 55 -12.50 7.64 22.97
C SER A 55 -13.46 7.77 21.78
N VAL A 56 -12.93 7.79 20.55
CA VAL A 56 -13.71 7.88 19.31
C VAL A 56 -14.15 6.49 18.83
N HIS A 57 -13.35 5.46 19.09
CA HIS A 57 -13.63 4.07 18.71
C HIS A 57 -13.39 3.13 19.91
N PRO A 58 -14.39 2.97 20.79
CA PRO A 58 -14.24 2.19 22.03
C PRO A 58 -14.24 0.67 21.82
N ASN A 59 -14.65 0.19 20.64
CA ASN A 59 -14.60 -1.22 20.25
C ASN A 59 -13.87 -1.34 18.91
N SER A 60 -12.55 -1.37 18.95
CA SER A 60 -11.72 -1.37 17.74
C SER A 60 -11.79 -2.71 17.01
N VAL A 61 -12.11 -2.68 15.72
CA VAL A 61 -12.06 -3.87 14.87
C VAL A 61 -10.72 -3.91 14.14
N PRO A 62 -9.86 -4.90 14.39
CA PRO A 62 -8.60 -5.02 13.66
C PRO A 62 -8.87 -5.37 12.19
N ILE A 63 -8.26 -4.63 11.26
CA ILE A 63 -8.35 -4.88 9.81
C ILE A 63 -6.95 -5.15 9.28
N ILE A 64 -6.82 -6.15 8.41
CA ILE A 64 -5.59 -6.43 7.66
C ILE A 64 -5.92 -6.27 6.17
N LEU A 65 -5.14 -5.44 5.48
CA LEU A 65 -5.17 -5.32 4.03
C LEU A 65 -3.91 -5.96 3.45
N GLY A 66 -4.07 -7.04 2.69
CA GLY A 66 -2.98 -7.69 1.97
C GLY A 66 -3.16 -7.51 0.47
N LEU A 67 -2.10 -7.05 -0.20
CA LEU A 67 -2.06 -6.92 -1.66
C LEU A 67 -1.11 -7.97 -2.22
N ASP A 68 -1.65 -8.97 -2.90
CA ASP A 68 -0.86 -10.03 -3.52
C ASP A 68 -0.48 -9.64 -4.95
N VAL A 69 0.84 -9.55 -5.19
CA VAL A 69 1.41 -9.21 -6.50
C VAL A 69 1.75 -10.45 -7.35
N THR A 70 1.39 -11.65 -6.88
CA THR A 70 1.70 -12.92 -7.52
C THR A 70 0.47 -13.56 -8.16
N GLY A 71 0.70 -14.46 -9.12
CA GLY A 71 -0.36 -15.24 -9.76
C GLY A 71 -1.45 -14.38 -10.42
N SER A 72 -2.70 -14.85 -10.34
CA SER A 72 -3.87 -14.16 -10.90
C SER A 72 -4.23 -12.85 -10.19
N MET A 73 -3.74 -12.65 -8.96
CA MET A 73 -4.03 -11.45 -8.16
C MET A 73 -3.10 -10.29 -8.50
N GLY A 74 -1.96 -10.53 -9.17
CA GLY A 74 -0.94 -9.51 -9.42
C GLY A 74 -1.36 -8.32 -10.29
N HIS A 75 -2.47 -8.44 -11.03
CA HIS A 75 -3.04 -7.33 -11.78
C HIS A 75 -3.69 -6.27 -10.88
N ILE A 76 -4.31 -6.69 -9.76
CA ILE A 76 -5.04 -5.80 -8.85
C ILE A 76 -4.10 -4.74 -8.23
N PRO A 77 -2.94 -5.07 -7.63
CA PRO A 77 -2.02 -4.05 -7.11
C PRO A 77 -1.45 -3.14 -8.20
N HIS A 78 -1.26 -3.67 -9.41
CA HIS A 78 -0.74 -2.89 -10.53
C HIS A 78 -1.76 -1.87 -11.01
N GLU A 79 -3.03 -2.25 -11.13
CA GLU A 79 -4.13 -1.31 -11.39
C GLU A 79 -4.34 -0.35 -10.22
N LEU A 80 -4.16 -0.77 -8.97
CA LEU A 80 -4.29 0.13 -7.83
C LEU A 80 -3.22 1.23 -7.82
N ILE A 81 -1.98 0.90 -8.19
CA ILE A 81 -0.90 1.91 -8.30
C ILE A 81 -1.10 2.83 -9.52
N LYS A 82 -1.64 2.30 -10.63
CA LYS A 82 -1.93 3.11 -11.82
C LYS A 82 -3.18 3.97 -11.65
N GLU A 83 -4.25 3.37 -11.14
CA GLU A 83 -5.63 3.88 -11.21
C GLU A 83 -6.34 3.96 -9.85
N GLY A 84 -6.01 3.10 -8.87
CA GLY A 84 -7.00 2.71 -7.86
C GLY A 84 -6.79 2.95 -6.37
N LEU A 85 -5.62 3.32 -5.82
CA LEU A 85 -5.49 3.55 -4.36
C LEU A 85 -5.07 4.99 -3.98
N PRO A 86 -5.67 5.58 -2.92
CA PRO A 86 -5.22 6.81 -2.28
C PRO A 86 -3.83 6.71 -1.64
#